data_AF-A0A9P6P059-F1
#
_entry.id   AF-A0A9P6P059-F1
#
_cell.length_a   1.000
_cell.length_b   1.000
_cell.length_c   1.000
_cell.angle_alpha   90.00
_cell.angle_beta   90.00
_cell.angle_gamma   90.00
#
_symmetry.space_group_name_H-M   'P 1'
#
loop_
_entity.id
_entity.type
_entity.pdbx_description
1 polymer ?
#
loop_
_entity_poly.entity_id
_entity_poly.type
_entity_poly.pdbx_seq_one_letter_code
_entity_poly.pdbx_strand_id
1 'polypeptide(L)'
;ARSTYYNVAETLKQRRENQHSKLSMGLSGRQKDDMRETYTNIPELAELPENDQLAWQVCAILCDESLKKAQRLELFKTWMRESILSDQEKAIVQARKDKDPWAMGFIYLTFGRTTDACEIALQQGDYPLAALFANPDREYAREAAHKQIRLWQRDHTFENMSQYQQKMWYVLNGQLGYCAHSQFVVTENLDWRQTLGLYVWYSSHTWHSLQEVIRLHDSALDKTLPGIHHQYVLKHTAQPSHTCMWYNVVRWWSYFCKN
;
A
#
# COMPACT_ATOMS: atom_id res chain seq x y z
N ALA A 1 3.38 -24.78 -19.68
CA ALA A 1 4.32 -24.15 -18.73
C ALA A 1 5.45 -23.41 -19.46
N ARG A 2 6.57 -24.03 -19.86
CA ARG A 2 7.71 -23.30 -20.48
C ARG A 2 7.34 -22.47 -21.72
N SER A 3 6.50 -23.01 -22.61
CA SER A 3 6.01 -22.26 -23.78
C SER A 3 5.13 -21.07 -23.41
N THR A 4 4.28 -21.20 -22.38
CA THR A 4 3.37 -20.15 -21.92
C THR A 4 4.15 -18.98 -21.30
N TYR A 5 5.11 -19.26 -20.41
CA TYR A 5 5.95 -18.21 -19.83
C TYR A 5 6.81 -17.49 -20.87
N TYR A 6 7.31 -18.23 -21.88
CA TYR A 6 8.05 -17.64 -23.00
C TYR A 6 7.17 -16.67 -23.82
N ASN A 7 5.94 -17.08 -24.14
CA ASN A 7 5.00 -16.24 -24.88
C ASN A 7 4.65 -14.95 -24.11
N VAL A 8 4.41 -15.04 -22.80
CA VAL A 8 4.16 -13.88 -21.94
C VAL A 8 5.34 -12.90 -21.97
N ALA A 9 6.58 -13.40 -21.90
CA ALA A 9 7.77 -12.57 -21.94
C ALA A 9 7.92 -11.84 -23.29
N GLU A 10 7.68 -12.53 -24.40
CA GLU A 10 7.71 -11.93 -25.75
C GLU A 10 6.61 -10.89 -25.95
N THR A 11 5.36 -11.15 -25.51
CA THR A 11 4.27 -10.17 -25.59
C THR A 11 4.58 -8.91 -24.79
N LEU A 12 5.11 -9.05 -23.57
CA LEU A 12 5.52 -7.92 -22.74
C LEU A 12 6.63 -7.09 -23.40
N LYS A 13 7.61 -7.76 -24.01
CA LYS A 13 8.69 -7.11 -24.74
C LYS A 13 8.16 -6.30 -25.93
N GLN A 14 7.30 -6.89 -26.77
CA GLN A 14 6.71 -6.21 -27.92
C GLN A 14 5.86 -5.00 -27.52
N ARG A 15 5.05 -5.12 -26.46
CA ARG A 15 4.24 -4.00 -25.94
C ARG A 15 5.11 -2.85 -25.43
N ARG A 16 6.22 -3.16 -24.75
CA ARG A 16 7.18 -2.15 -24.28
C ARG A 16 7.83 -1.40 -25.45
N GLU A 17 8.28 -2.11 -26.48
CA GLU A 17 8.85 -1.50 -27.69
C GLU A 17 7.85 -0.56 -28.38
N ASN A 18 6.57 -0.96 -28.46
CA ASN A 18 5.50 -0.14 -29.01
C ASN A 18 5.18 1.11 -28.16
N GLN A 19 5.30 1.02 -26.83
CA GLN A 19 5.12 2.18 -25.94
C GLN A 19 6.28 3.17 -26.02
N HIS A 20 7.53 2.70 -26.11
CA HIS A 20 8.68 3.57 -26.30
C HIS A 20 8.54 4.44 -27.55
N SER A 21 7.92 3.93 -28.61
CA SER A 21 7.61 4.71 -29.82
C SER A 21 6.54 5.80 -29.59
N LYS A 22 5.64 5.64 -28.61
CA LYS A 22 4.53 6.56 -28.31
C LYS A 22 4.86 7.63 -27.27
N LEU A 23 5.80 7.38 -26.36
CA LEU A 23 6.13 8.25 -25.23
C LEU A 23 6.97 9.50 -25.59
N SER A 24 7.24 9.74 -26.88
CA SER A 24 7.92 10.96 -27.38
C SER A 24 7.02 12.21 -27.42
N MET A 25 5.74 12.10 -27.08
CA MET A 25 4.80 13.23 -26.97
C MET A 25 4.08 13.19 -25.60
N GLY A 26 4.12 14.30 -24.87
CA GLY A 26 3.69 14.43 -23.47
C GLY A 26 2.31 13.82 -23.12
N LEU A 27 2.14 13.44 -21.85
CA LEU A 27 1.03 12.59 -21.40
C LEU A 27 -0.24 13.35 -20.98
N SER A 28 -1.36 13.10 -21.68
CA SER A 28 -2.74 13.45 -21.33
C SER A 28 -3.44 12.33 -20.52
N GLY A 29 -4.63 12.58 -19.99
CA GLY A 29 -5.43 11.59 -19.24
C GLY A 29 -5.67 10.28 -20.00
N ARG A 30 -5.86 10.36 -21.33
CA ARG A 30 -6.09 9.19 -22.21
C ARG A 30 -4.86 8.26 -22.29
N GLN A 31 -3.65 8.80 -22.12
CA GLN A 31 -2.43 8.01 -22.14
C GLN A 31 -2.16 7.32 -20.80
N LYS A 32 -2.78 7.74 -19.68
CA LYS A 32 -2.69 7.03 -18.40
C LYS A 32 -3.47 5.71 -18.44
N ASP A 33 -4.65 5.72 -19.07
CA ASP A 33 -5.45 4.51 -19.26
C ASP A 33 -4.79 3.53 -20.25
N ASP A 34 -4.24 4.04 -21.36
CA ASP A 34 -3.46 3.24 -22.35
C ASP A 34 -2.20 2.61 -21.69
N MET A 35 -1.53 3.35 -20.79
CA MET A 35 -0.43 2.80 -19.99
C MET A 35 -0.88 1.72 -19.02
N ARG A 36 -2.02 1.90 -18.34
CA ARG A 36 -2.56 0.91 -17.39
C ARG A 36 -2.92 -0.41 -18.10
N GLU A 37 -3.63 -0.34 -19.21
CA GLU A 37 -4.02 -1.53 -20.01
C GLU A 37 -2.81 -2.33 -20.48
N THR A 38 -1.69 -1.65 -20.74
CA THR A 38 -0.46 -2.30 -21.20
C THR A 38 0.09 -3.32 -20.20
N TYR A 39 -0.04 -3.05 -18.90
CA TYR A 39 0.57 -3.85 -17.84
C TYR A 39 -0.40 -4.82 -17.14
N THR A 40 -1.70 -4.54 -17.15
CA THR A 40 -2.69 -5.34 -16.41
C THR A 40 -3.52 -6.27 -17.30
N ASN A 41 -3.73 -5.92 -18.57
CA ASN A 41 -4.59 -6.67 -19.48
C ASN A 41 -3.78 -7.43 -20.54
N ILE A 42 -3.15 -8.52 -20.12
CA ILE A 42 -2.36 -9.41 -20.98
C ILE A 42 -3.11 -10.75 -21.06
N PRO A 43 -3.85 -11.02 -22.16
CA PRO A 43 -4.65 -12.23 -22.30
C PRO A 43 -3.87 -13.52 -22.06
N GLU A 44 -2.58 -13.54 -22.43
CA GLU A 44 -1.68 -14.68 -22.29
C GLU A 44 -1.36 -15.02 -20.82
N LEU A 45 -1.60 -14.09 -19.88
CA LEU A 45 -1.49 -14.36 -18.45
C LEU A 45 -2.64 -15.20 -17.92
N ALA A 46 -3.81 -15.21 -18.57
CA ALA A 46 -5.01 -15.89 -18.05
C ALA A 46 -4.82 -17.40 -17.84
N GLU A 47 -3.84 -18.01 -18.52
CA GLU A 47 -3.50 -19.43 -18.39
C GLU A 47 -2.62 -19.76 -17.17
N LEU A 48 -2.06 -18.75 -16.49
CA LEU A 48 -1.17 -18.94 -15.34
C LEU A 48 -1.93 -18.94 -14.01
N PRO A 49 -1.38 -19.53 -12.93
CA PRO A 49 -1.91 -19.33 -11.58
C PRO A 49 -1.91 -17.85 -11.19
N GLU A 50 -2.92 -17.42 -10.42
CA GLU A 50 -3.10 -16.00 -10.02
C GLU A 50 -1.82 -15.35 -9.46
N ASN A 51 -1.11 -16.04 -8.57
CA ASN A 51 0.14 -15.55 -7.97
C ASN A 51 1.24 -15.29 -9.01
N ASP A 52 1.28 -16.09 -10.08
CA ASP A 52 2.23 -15.93 -11.17
C ASP A 52 1.79 -14.80 -12.10
N GLN A 53 0.49 -14.67 -12.39
CA GLN A 53 -0.06 -13.53 -13.15
C GLN A 53 0.33 -12.20 -12.49
N LEU A 54 0.07 -12.09 -11.18
CA LEU A 54 0.43 -10.93 -10.38
C LEU A 54 1.95 -10.66 -10.40
N ALA A 55 2.77 -11.73 -10.36
CA ALA A 55 4.22 -11.60 -10.42
C ALA A 55 4.70 -11.04 -11.77
N TRP A 56 4.11 -11.47 -12.87
CA TRP A 56 4.42 -10.95 -14.20
C TRP A 56 3.97 -9.52 -14.40
N GLN A 57 2.75 -9.19 -13.98
CA GLN A 57 2.21 -7.82 -14.06
C GLN A 57 3.08 -6.84 -13.28
N VAL A 58 3.42 -7.16 -12.03
CA VAL A 58 4.26 -6.28 -11.20
C VAL A 58 5.68 -6.20 -11.73
N CYS A 59 6.25 -7.30 -12.24
CA CYS A 59 7.56 -7.30 -12.88
C CYS A 59 7.58 -6.35 -14.09
N ALA A 60 6.54 -6.38 -14.92
CA ALA A 60 6.44 -5.52 -16.08
C ALA A 60 6.42 -4.02 -15.70
N ILE A 61 5.73 -3.66 -14.62
CA ILE A 61 5.70 -2.28 -14.09
C ILE A 61 7.06 -1.89 -13.49
N LEU A 62 7.65 -2.77 -12.68
CA LEU A 62 8.87 -2.44 -11.92
C LEU A 62 10.12 -2.39 -12.81
N CYS A 63 10.22 -3.30 -13.77
CA CYS A 63 11.37 -3.45 -14.66
C CYS A 63 11.24 -2.66 -15.97
N ASP A 64 10.22 -1.79 -16.11
CA ASP A 64 10.18 -0.86 -17.22
C ASP A 64 11.07 0.37 -16.93
N GLU A 65 12.15 0.47 -17.71
CA GLU A 65 13.13 1.56 -17.67
C GLU A 65 12.56 2.86 -18.25
N SER A 66 11.47 2.80 -19.03
CA SER A 66 10.81 3.98 -19.59
C SER A 66 10.10 4.83 -18.53
N LEU A 67 9.71 4.22 -17.40
CA LEU A 67 8.91 4.86 -16.36
C LEU A 67 9.76 5.73 -15.43
N LYS A 68 9.32 6.98 -15.22
CA LYS A 68 9.85 7.83 -14.15
C LYS A 68 9.41 7.27 -12.78
N LYS A 69 10.19 7.57 -11.73
CA LYS A 69 9.91 7.12 -10.34
C LYS A 69 8.46 7.35 -9.90
N ALA A 70 7.93 8.56 -10.13
CA ALA A 70 6.56 8.92 -9.76
C ALA A 70 5.51 8.12 -10.55
N GLN A 71 5.73 7.89 -11.85
CA GLN A 71 4.80 7.11 -12.68
C GLN A 71 4.79 5.64 -12.24
N ARG A 72 5.97 5.07 -11.98
CA ARG A 72 6.10 3.69 -11.47
C ARG A 72 5.37 3.51 -10.15
N LEU A 73 5.53 4.47 -9.22
CA LEU A 73 4.82 4.43 -7.93
C LEU A 73 3.29 4.47 -8.11
N GLU A 74 2.77 5.35 -8.97
CA GLU A 74 1.32 5.46 -9.19
C GLU A 74 0.74 4.24 -9.91
N LEU A 75 1.45 3.67 -10.88
CA LEU A 75 1.08 2.41 -11.51
C LEU A 75 1.10 1.25 -10.51
N PHE A 76 2.14 1.18 -9.67
CA PHE A 76 2.22 0.17 -8.62
C PHE A 76 1.07 0.29 -7.61
N LYS A 77 0.74 1.51 -7.14
CA LYS A 77 -0.41 1.73 -6.25
C LYS A 77 -1.73 1.29 -6.88
N THR A 78 -1.91 1.55 -8.18
CA THR A 78 -3.11 1.19 -8.93
C THR A 78 -3.22 -0.32 -9.07
N TRP A 79 -2.14 -0.96 -9.55
CA TRP A 79 -2.05 -2.42 -9.66
C TRP A 79 -2.27 -3.10 -8.30
N MET A 80 -1.65 -2.59 -7.23
CA MET A 80 -1.79 -3.16 -5.90
C MET A 80 -3.26 -3.12 -5.45
N ARG A 81 -3.96 -2.01 -5.65
CA ARG A 81 -5.39 -1.88 -5.31
C ARG A 81 -6.24 -2.90 -6.06
N GLU A 82 -5.94 -3.16 -7.32
CA GLU A 82 -6.64 -4.17 -8.12
C GLU A 82 -6.33 -5.59 -7.67
N SER A 83 -5.07 -5.89 -7.40
CA SER A 83 -4.62 -7.24 -7.02
C SER A 83 -5.20 -7.75 -5.69
N ILE A 84 -5.70 -6.84 -4.86
CA ILE A 84 -6.24 -7.15 -3.53
C ILE A 84 -7.76 -6.87 -3.43
N LEU A 85 -8.46 -6.68 -4.55
CA LEU A 85 -9.91 -6.43 -4.59
C LEU A 85 -10.71 -7.53 -3.89
N SER A 86 -10.36 -8.80 -4.10
CA SER A 86 -11.05 -9.93 -3.48
C SER A 86 -10.82 -9.98 -1.96
N ASP A 87 -9.63 -9.59 -1.51
CA ASP A 87 -9.29 -9.46 -0.09
C ASP A 87 -10.05 -8.29 0.54
N GLN A 88 -10.23 -7.20 -0.21
CA GLN A 88 -11.00 -6.04 0.20
C GLN A 88 -12.46 -6.37 0.51
N GLU A 89 -13.14 -7.07 -0.39
CA GLU A 89 -14.55 -7.45 -0.20
C GLU A 89 -14.73 -8.27 1.07
N LYS A 90 -13.85 -9.25 1.31
CA LYS A 90 -13.85 -10.08 2.52
C LYS A 90 -13.61 -9.24 3.78
N ALA A 91 -12.62 -8.35 3.75
CA ALA A 91 -12.29 -7.49 4.88
C ALA A 91 -13.44 -6.52 5.22
N ILE A 92 -14.12 -5.96 4.22
CA ILE A 92 -15.29 -5.10 4.41
C ILE A 92 -16.44 -5.89 5.06
N VAL A 93 -16.74 -7.10 4.57
CA VAL A 93 -17.79 -7.95 5.16
C VAL A 93 -17.48 -8.26 6.62
N GLN A 94 -16.21 -8.49 6.95
CA GLN A 94 -15.80 -8.75 8.32
C GLN A 94 -15.89 -7.50 9.20
N ALA A 95 -15.42 -6.35 8.72
CA ALA A 95 -15.48 -5.09 9.47
C ALA A 95 -16.90 -4.59 9.74
N ARG A 96 -17.87 -4.89 8.86
CA ARG A 96 -19.29 -4.60 9.11
C ARG A 96 -19.88 -5.37 10.31
N LYS A 97 -19.26 -6.49 10.69
CA LYS A 97 -19.67 -7.28 11.86
C LYS A 97 -18.99 -6.80 13.14
N ASP A 98 -18.00 -5.92 13.03
CA ASP A 98 -17.33 -5.34 14.18
C ASP A 98 -18.30 -4.39 14.92
N LYS A 99 -18.16 -4.32 16.24
CA LYS A 99 -18.97 -3.43 17.08
C LYS A 99 -18.41 -2.01 17.08
N ASP A 100 -17.13 -1.84 16.75
CA ASP A 100 -16.50 -0.54 16.68
C ASP A 100 -16.85 0.15 15.35
N PRO A 101 -17.52 1.31 15.37
CA PRO A 101 -17.89 2.02 14.15
C PRO A 101 -16.68 2.50 13.32
N TRP A 102 -15.50 2.60 13.93
CA TRP A 102 -14.26 3.01 13.26
C TRP A 102 -13.60 1.88 12.46
N ALA A 103 -13.97 0.61 12.71
CA ALA A 103 -13.37 -0.54 12.05
C ALA A 103 -13.44 -0.45 10.51
N MET A 104 -14.60 -0.04 9.99
CA MET A 104 -14.82 0.18 8.56
C MET A 104 -13.90 1.25 7.99
N GLY A 105 -13.73 2.37 8.69
CA GLY A 105 -12.86 3.47 8.27
C GLY A 105 -11.40 3.02 8.17
N PHE A 106 -10.91 2.29 9.18
CA PHE A 106 -9.57 1.75 9.15
C PHE A 106 -9.37 0.72 8.02
N ILE A 107 -10.32 -0.20 7.81
CA ILE A 107 -10.24 -1.16 6.71
C ILE A 107 -10.20 -0.46 5.35
N TYR A 108 -10.96 0.61 5.12
CA TYR A 108 -10.84 1.38 3.88
C TYR A 108 -9.43 1.94 3.65
N LEU A 109 -8.75 2.41 4.70
CA LEU A 109 -7.35 2.84 4.59
C LEU A 109 -6.43 1.69 4.18
N THR A 110 -6.68 0.46 4.66
CA THR A 110 -5.90 -0.72 4.23
C THR A 110 -6.09 -1.12 2.76
N PHE A 111 -6.91 -0.39 2.00
CA PHE A 111 -7.08 -0.52 0.54
C PHE A 111 -6.86 0.82 -0.19
N GLY A 112 -6.29 1.82 0.49
CA GLY A 112 -6.01 3.15 -0.05
C GLY A 112 -7.27 3.99 -0.34
N ARG A 113 -8.43 3.61 0.22
CA ARG A 113 -9.73 4.29 0.06
C ARG A 113 -9.88 5.42 1.07
N THR A 114 -9.08 6.47 0.86
CA THR A 114 -9.02 7.61 1.80
C THR A 114 -10.32 8.39 1.85
N THR A 115 -11.03 8.52 0.72
CA THR A 115 -12.32 9.22 0.67
C THR A 115 -13.38 8.51 1.50
N ASP A 116 -13.49 7.18 1.39
CA ASP A 116 -14.44 6.41 2.18
C ASP A 116 -14.08 6.43 3.68
N ALA A 117 -12.79 6.40 4.02
CA ALA A 117 -12.35 6.58 5.40
C ALA A 117 -12.68 7.98 5.96
N CYS A 118 -12.60 9.02 5.12
CA CYS A 118 -13.03 10.37 5.46
C CYS A 118 -14.54 10.43 5.77
N GLU A 119 -15.37 9.77 4.96
CA GLU A 119 -16.81 9.68 5.21
C GLU A 119 -17.13 9.01 6.54
N ILE A 120 -16.42 7.93 6.91
CA ILE A 120 -16.56 7.31 8.22
C ILE A 120 -16.21 8.29 9.33
N ALA A 121 -15.11 9.05 9.21
CA ALA A 121 -14.73 10.05 10.19
C ALA A 121 -15.78 11.17 10.34
N LEU A 122 -16.39 11.62 9.24
CA LEU A 122 -17.50 12.58 9.26
C LEU A 122 -18.74 12.02 9.96
N GLN A 123 -19.11 10.77 9.68
CA GLN A 123 -20.27 10.11 10.28
C GLN A 123 -20.11 9.93 11.79
N GLN A 124 -18.88 9.68 12.26
CA GLN A 124 -18.56 9.56 13.69
C GLN A 124 -18.30 10.90 14.39
N GLY A 125 -18.32 12.02 13.66
CA GLY A 125 -18.16 13.37 14.21
C GLY A 125 -16.72 13.79 14.50
N ASP A 126 -15.71 13.05 14.03
CA ASP A 126 -14.29 13.47 14.10
C ASP A 126 -13.97 14.36 12.88
N TYR A 127 -14.50 15.59 12.91
CA TYR A 127 -14.28 16.57 11.85
C TYR A 127 -12.80 16.90 11.62
N PRO A 128 -11.93 17.00 12.66
CA PRO A 128 -10.50 17.17 12.45
C PRO A 128 -9.88 16.03 11.64
N LEU A 129 -10.17 14.77 11.98
CA LEU A 129 -9.67 13.61 11.24
C LEU A 129 -10.14 13.63 9.79
N ALA A 130 -11.44 13.88 9.56
CA ALA A 130 -12.00 13.98 8.23
C ALA A 130 -11.35 15.10 7.39
N ALA A 131 -11.17 16.29 7.96
CA ALA A 131 -10.55 17.42 7.28
C ALA A 131 -9.13 17.12 6.84
N LEU A 132 -8.35 16.41 7.67
CA LEU A 132 -6.98 16.02 7.31
C LEU A 132 -6.95 14.91 6.26
N PHE A 133 -7.90 13.96 6.26
CA PHE A 133 -8.00 12.96 5.19
C PHE A 133 -8.35 13.57 3.83
N ALA A 134 -9.23 14.58 3.83
CA ALA A 134 -9.63 15.32 2.64
C ALA A 134 -8.53 16.27 2.11
N ASN A 135 -7.49 16.55 2.90
CA ASN A 135 -6.46 17.50 2.51
C ASN A 135 -5.57 16.94 1.39
N PRO A 136 -5.39 17.68 0.27
CA PRO A 136 -4.51 17.26 -0.82
C PRO A 136 -3.02 17.31 -0.46
N ASP A 137 -2.63 18.17 0.49
CA ASP A 137 -1.27 18.24 1.01
C ASP A 137 -1.08 17.21 2.13
N ARG A 138 -0.51 16.06 1.75
CA ARG A 138 -0.25 14.94 2.66
C ARG A 138 0.82 15.26 3.69
N GLU A 139 1.81 16.10 3.40
CA GLU A 139 2.86 16.45 4.36
C GLU A 139 2.30 17.38 5.43
N TYR A 140 1.49 18.36 5.03
CA TYR A 140 0.75 19.19 5.98
C TYR A 140 -0.16 18.34 6.87
N ALA A 141 -0.94 17.43 6.27
CA ALA A 141 -1.86 16.57 7.01
C ALA A 141 -1.12 15.67 8.01
N ARG A 142 0.05 15.15 7.63
CA ARG A 142 0.92 14.34 8.47
C ARG A 142 1.43 15.11 9.69
N GLU A 143 1.97 16.30 9.47
CA GLU A 143 2.51 17.15 10.54
C GLU A 143 1.38 17.63 11.47
N ALA A 144 0.21 17.96 10.93
CA ALA A 144 -0.96 18.31 11.73
C ALA A 144 -1.42 17.13 12.60
N ALA A 145 -1.50 15.92 12.04
CA ALA A 145 -1.80 14.71 12.79
C ALA A 145 -0.77 14.45 13.89
N HIS A 146 0.53 14.68 13.60
CA HIS A 146 1.60 14.53 14.59
C HIS A 146 1.43 15.43 15.80
N LYS A 147 1.12 16.71 15.55
CA LYS A 147 0.87 17.69 16.61
C LYS A 147 -0.37 17.29 17.41
N GLN A 148 -1.44 16.89 16.72
CA GLN A 148 -2.70 16.54 17.38
C GLN A 148 -2.57 15.29 18.27
N ILE A 149 -1.93 14.23 17.77
CA ILE A 149 -1.67 13.00 18.55
C ILE A 149 -0.85 13.33 19.80
N ARG A 150 0.23 14.12 19.68
CA ARG A 150 1.06 14.49 20.84
C ARG A 150 0.29 15.29 21.88
N LEU A 151 -0.62 16.17 21.47
CA LEU A 151 -1.48 16.91 22.40
C LEU A 151 -2.39 15.96 23.17
N TRP A 152 -3.07 15.04 22.49
CA TRP A 152 -3.95 14.07 23.15
C TRP A 152 -3.20 13.08 24.03
N GLN A 153 -1.98 12.68 23.65
CA GLN A 153 -1.13 11.83 24.48
C GLN A 153 -0.69 12.56 25.76
N ARG A 154 -0.26 13.82 25.64
CA ARG A 154 0.08 14.66 26.80
C ARG A 154 -1.10 14.83 27.75
N ASP A 155 -2.30 14.99 27.19
CA ASP A 155 -3.51 15.22 27.97
C ASP A 155 -4.20 13.89 28.40
N HIS A 156 -3.57 12.73 28.16
CA HIS A 156 -4.08 11.38 28.45
C HIS A 156 -5.49 11.10 27.88
N THR A 157 -5.83 11.72 26.76
CA THR A 157 -7.13 11.56 26.08
C THR A 157 -7.06 10.65 24.87
N PHE A 158 -5.85 10.40 24.35
CA PHE A 158 -5.67 9.54 23.17
C PHE A 158 -6.08 8.08 23.44
N GLU A 159 -5.81 7.58 24.65
CA GLU A 159 -6.14 6.22 25.07
C GLU A 159 -7.65 5.97 25.23
N ASN A 160 -8.45 7.03 25.36
CA ASN A 160 -9.90 6.93 25.44
C ASN A 160 -10.56 6.70 24.07
N MET A 161 -9.82 6.92 22.99
CA MET A 161 -10.28 6.61 21.63
C MET A 161 -10.29 5.11 21.39
N SER A 162 -11.18 4.66 20.51
CA SER A 162 -11.18 3.25 20.11
C SER A 162 -9.88 2.88 19.38
N GLN A 163 -9.51 1.60 19.41
CA GLN A 163 -8.26 1.16 18.76
C GLN A 163 -8.25 1.50 17.26
N TYR A 164 -9.37 1.36 16.57
CA TYR A 164 -9.44 1.69 15.14
C TYR A 164 -9.36 3.20 14.89
N GLN A 165 -9.94 4.03 15.75
CA GLN A 165 -9.77 5.49 15.66
C GLN A 165 -8.29 5.89 15.84
N GLN A 166 -7.61 5.32 16.83
CA GLN A 166 -6.17 5.54 17.04
C GLN A 166 -5.35 5.10 15.81
N LYS A 167 -5.66 3.93 15.23
CA LYS A 167 -5.02 3.45 14.00
C LYS A 167 -5.20 4.44 12.84
N MET A 168 -6.40 4.99 12.65
CA MET A 168 -6.65 5.97 11.58
C MET A 168 -5.80 7.24 11.75
N TRP A 169 -5.67 7.75 12.98
CA TRP A 169 -4.79 8.87 13.29
C TRP A 169 -3.31 8.56 13.02
N TYR A 170 -2.83 7.37 13.40
CA TYR A 170 -1.45 6.96 13.12
C TYR A 170 -1.17 6.76 11.63
N VAL A 171 -2.12 6.19 10.88
CA VAL A 171 -2.00 6.04 9.42
C VAL A 171 -1.85 7.41 8.75
N LEU A 172 -2.67 8.40 9.16
CA LEU A 172 -2.56 9.77 8.66
C LEU A 172 -1.20 10.41 9.01
N ASN A 173 -0.68 10.11 10.20
CA ASN A 173 0.66 10.51 10.63
C ASN A 173 1.80 9.77 9.89
N GLY A 174 1.50 8.72 9.12
CA GLY A 174 2.51 7.91 8.44
C GLY A 174 3.36 7.06 9.40
N GLN A 175 3.03 7.01 10.69
CA GLN A 175 3.62 6.10 11.65
C GLN A 175 2.90 4.77 11.56
N LEU A 176 3.60 3.76 11.06
CA LEU A 176 3.10 2.39 10.89
C LEU A 176 3.92 1.43 11.75
N GLY A 177 3.39 0.24 12.04
CA GLY A 177 4.04 -0.73 12.92
C GLY A 177 3.90 -0.34 14.40
N TYR A 178 4.98 -0.43 15.16
CA TYR A 178 4.98 -0.12 16.60
C TYR A 178 5.22 1.36 16.89
N CYS A 179 4.28 1.98 17.60
CA CYS A 179 4.36 3.34 18.11
C CYS A 179 4.81 3.32 19.57
N ALA A 180 6.10 3.62 19.82
CA ALA A 180 6.70 3.48 21.15
C ALA A 180 6.05 4.35 22.24
N HIS A 181 5.61 5.55 21.88
CA HIS A 181 5.01 6.50 22.83
C HIS A 181 3.67 6.04 23.41
N SER A 182 2.91 5.22 22.66
CA SER A 182 1.60 4.70 23.05
C SER A 182 1.61 3.18 23.28
N GLN A 183 2.77 2.55 23.13
CA GLN A 183 2.93 1.09 23.11
C GLN A 183 1.95 0.36 22.18
N PHE A 184 1.62 0.98 21.05
CA PHE A 184 0.53 0.57 20.17
C PHE A 184 1.07 -0.03 18.86
N VAL A 185 0.44 -1.08 18.34
CA VAL A 185 0.79 -1.68 17.04
C VAL A 185 -0.30 -1.33 16.01
N VAL A 186 0.01 -0.41 15.10
CA VAL A 186 -0.93 0.06 14.08
C VAL A 186 -1.34 -1.06 13.13
N THR A 187 -0.39 -1.92 12.79
CA THR A 187 -0.55 -3.04 11.83
C THR A 187 -1.03 -4.34 12.48
N GLU A 188 -1.51 -4.28 13.72
CA GLU A 188 -2.02 -5.44 14.43
C GLU A 188 -3.31 -5.97 13.76
N ASN A 189 -3.39 -7.30 13.66
CA ASN A 189 -4.51 -8.08 13.10
C ASN A 189 -4.80 -7.81 11.62
N LEU A 190 -3.79 -7.32 10.88
CA LEU A 190 -3.86 -7.17 9.43
C LEU A 190 -3.21 -8.33 8.70
N ASP A 191 -3.76 -8.66 7.53
CA ASP A 191 -3.04 -9.45 6.54
C ASP A 191 -1.79 -8.70 6.04
N TRP A 192 -0.80 -9.44 5.54
CA TRP A 192 0.44 -8.86 5.07
C TRP A 192 0.23 -7.96 3.85
N ARG A 193 -0.78 -8.23 3.00
CA ARG A 193 -1.11 -7.37 1.84
C ARG A 193 -1.71 -6.05 2.28
N GLN A 194 -2.58 -6.09 3.29
CA GLN A 194 -3.15 -4.90 3.92
C GLN A 194 -2.05 -4.06 4.58
N THR A 195 -1.13 -4.73 5.28
CA THR A 195 0.03 -4.09 5.90
C THR A 195 0.90 -3.42 4.85
N LEU A 196 1.35 -4.15 3.83
CA LEU A 196 2.13 -3.60 2.72
C LEU A 196 1.41 -2.41 2.08
N GLY A 197 0.10 -2.51 1.91
CA GLY A 197 -0.75 -1.46 1.39
C GLY A 197 -0.61 -0.17 2.19
N LEU A 198 -0.74 -0.24 3.52
CA LEU A 198 -0.59 0.93 4.37
C LEU A 198 0.76 1.64 4.16
N TYR A 199 1.86 0.88 4.04
CA TYR A 199 3.16 1.47 3.72
C TYR A 199 3.15 2.15 2.34
N VAL A 200 2.63 1.47 1.32
CA VAL A 200 2.55 1.96 -0.06
C VAL A 200 1.72 3.25 -0.20
N TRP A 201 0.64 3.40 0.56
CA TRP A 201 -0.22 4.58 0.46
C TRP A 201 0.12 5.70 1.44
N TYR A 202 0.64 5.40 2.64
CA TYR A 202 0.73 6.36 3.74
C TYR A 202 2.12 6.56 4.35
N SER A 203 3.06 5.62 4.19
CA SER A 203 4.44 5.81 4.71
C SER A 203 5.33 6.63 3.78
N SER A 204 4.93 6.81 2.52
CA SER A 204 5.71 7.60 1.57
C SER A 204 5.67 9.08 1.96
N HIS A 205 6.84 9.65 2.27
CA HIS A 205 7.04 11.08 2.18
C HIS A 205 7.23 11.46 0.72
N THR A 206 7.06 12.74 0.36
CA THR A 206 7.27 13.23 -1.02
C THR A 206 8.63 12.85 -1.63
N TRP A 207 9.60 12.53 -0.80
CA TRP A 207 10.97 12.14 -1.17
C TRP A 207 11.19 10.63 -1.27
N HIS A 208 10.26 9.81 -0.74
CA HIS A 208 10.42 8.36 -0.71
C HIS A 208 10.16 7.74 -2.09
N SER A 209 11.13 7.00 -2.59
CA SER A 209 10.99 6.08 -3.71
C SER A 209 10.21 4.82 -3.32
N LEU A 210 9.65 4.13 -4.31
CA LEU A 210 8.98 2.85 -4.07
C LEU A 210 9.92 1.84 -3.40
N GLN A 211 11.22 1.80 -3.77
CA GLN A 211 12.19 0.94 -3.10
C GLN A 211 12.29 1.21 -1.60
N GLU A 212 12.36 2.47 -1.19
CA GLU A 212 12.45 2.83 0.23
C GLU A 212 11.19 2.41 1.00
N VAL A 213 10.01 2.58 0.40
CA VAL A 213 8.75 2.14 1.01
C VAL A 213 8.72 0.62 1.23
N ILE A 214 9.14 -0.16 0.24
CA ILE A 214 9.21 -1.64 0.37
C ILE A 214 10.23 -2.04 1.45
N ARG A 215 11.39 -1.37 1.50
CA ARG A 215 12.43 -1.64 2.51
C ARG A 215 11.97 -1.28 3.92
N LEU A 216 11.19 -0.21 4.09
CA LEU A 216 10.59 0.17 5.37
C LEU A 216 9.61 -0.92 5.85
N HIS A 217 8.78 -1.43 4.96
CA HIS A 217 7.89 -2.55 5.26
C HIS A 217 8.67 -3.82 5.65
N ASP A 218 9.69 -4.20 4.87
CA ASP A 218 10.52 -5.37 5.17
C ASP A 218 11.24 -5.23 6.52
N SER A 219 11.78 -4.04 6.82
CA SER A 219 12.46 -3.77 8.09
C SER A 219 11.52 -3.91 9.27
N ALA A 220 10.26 -3.48 9.14
CA ALA A 220 9.24 -3.65 10.18
C ALA A 220 8.88 -5.13 10.44
N LEU A 221 9.23 -6.05 9.53
CA LEU A 221 8.94 -7.48 9.63
C LEU A 221 10.21 -8.36 9.73
N ASP A 222 11.38 -7.78 9.91
CA ASP A 222 12.67 -8.51 9.92
C ASP A 222 12.94 -9.20 11.26
N LYS A 223 12.76 -10.52 11.34
CA LYS A 223 12.96 -11.32 12.57
C LYS A 223 14.35 -11.21 13.21
N THR A 224 15.35 -10.73 12.47
CA THR A 224 16.73 -10.61 12.98
C THR A 224 16.94 -9.34 13.81
N LEU A 225 16.03 -8.35 13.71
CA LEU A 225 16.15 -7.12 14.47
C LEU A 225 15.84 -7.35 15.96
N PRO A 226 16.76 -6.96 16.87
CA PRO A 226 16.54 -7.09 18.29
C PRO A 226 15.55 -6.05 18.80
N GLY A 227 14.79 -6.40 19.84
CA GLY A 227 13.92 -5.47 20.56
C GLY A 227 12.52 -6.03 20.82
N ILE A 228 12.04 -5.84 22.06
CA ILE A 228 10.72 -6.33 22.49
C ILE A 228 9.61 -5.75 21.60
N HIS A 229 9.69 -4.47 21.28
CA HIS A 229 8.76 -3.77 20.40
C HIS A 229 8.65 -4.38 19.01
N HIS A 230 9.79 -4.78 18.44
CA HIS A 230 9.85 -5.44 17.15
C HIS A 230 9.19 -6.82 17.20
N GLN A 231 9.43 -7.57 18.28
CA GLN A 231 8.77 -8.86 18.50
C GLN A 231 7.25 -8.73 18.65
N TYR A 232 6.76 -7.63 19.25
CA TYR A 232 5.32 -7.33 19.29
C TYR A 232 4.75 -7.12 17.88
N VAL A 233 5.42 -6.37 17.00
CA VAL A 233 4.96 -6.23 15.60
C VAL A 233 4.91 -7.59 14.91
N LEU A 234 5.99 -8.37 15.01
CA LEU A 234 6.09 -9.69 14.37
C LEU A 234 5.02 -10.68 14.84
N LYS A 235 4.63 -10.61 16.11
CA LYS A 235 3.61 -11.48 16.68
C LYS A 235 2.20 -11.12 16.22
N HIS A 236 1.96 -9.84 15.92
CA HIS A 236 0.62 -9.29 15.69
C HIS A 236 0.35 -8.88 14.23
N THR A 237 1.38 -8.88 13.37
CA THR A 237 1.26 -8.54 11.95
C THR A 237 1.60 -9.75 11.08
N ALA A 238 0.71 -10.09 10.14
CA ALA A 238 0.92 -11.22 9.25
C ALA A 238 2.12 -10.97 8.31
N GLN A 239 2.83 -12.05 7.98
CA GLN A 239 3.99 -11.99 7.09
C GLN A 239 3.66 -12.52 5.70
N PRO A 240 4.28 -11.96 4.64
CA PRO A 240 4.20 -12.52 3.31
C PRO A 240 4.73 -13.96 3.30
N SER A 241 4.03 -14.86 2.62
CA SER A 241 4.55 -16.22 2.40
C SER A 241 5.83 -16.17 1.56
N HIS A 242 6.84 -16.96 1.92
CA HIS A 242 8.05 -17.13 1.11
C HIS A 242 7.77 -17.71 -0.29
N THR A 243 6.60 -18.32 -0.49
CA THR A 243 6.12 -18.83 -1.79
C THR A 243 5.32 -17.79 -2.60
N CYS A 244 5.10 -16.59 -2.07
CA CYS A 244 4.41 -15.53 -2.79
C CYS A 244 5.35 -14.92 -3.84
N MET A 245 5.16 -15.31 -5.10
CA MET A 245 6.07 -14.98 -6.19
C MET A 245 6.10 -13.48 -6.47
N TRP A 246 4.93 -12.83 -6.49
CA TRP A 246 4.89 -11.40 -6.78
C TRP A 246 5.57 -10.58 -5.67
N TYR A 247 5.40 -10.96 -4.40
CA TYR A 247 6.09 -10.28 -3.30
C TYR A 247 7.60 -10.46 -3.40
N ASN A 248 8.06 -11.66 -3.74
CA ASN A 248 9.48 -11.93 -3.97
C ASN A 248 10.04 -11.09 -5.13
N VAL A 249 9.27 -10.87 -6.21
CA VAL A 249 9.67 -9.97 -7.31
C VAL A 249 9.80 -8.53 -6.82
N VAL A 250 8.79 -8.02 -6.09
CA VAL A 250 8.81 -6.65 -5.53
C VAL A 250 10.01 -6.45 -4.60
N ARG A 251 10.27 -7.43 -3.73
CA ARG A 251 11.40 -7.43 -2.81
C ARG A 251 12.72 -7.49 -3.57
N TRP A 252 12.88 -8.43 -4.50
CA TRP A 252 14.10 -8.53 -5.30
C TRP A 252 14.41 -7.21 -6.03
N TRP A 253 13.41 -6.64 -6.69
CA TRP A 253 13.55 -5.35 -7.37
C TRP A 253 13.96 -4.23 -6.41
N SER A 254 13.37 -4.19 -5.21
CA SER A 254 13.65 -3.12 -4.25
C SER A 254 15.08 -3.13 -3.72
N TYR A 255 15.74 -4.29 -3.64
CA TYR A 255 17.12 -4.41 -3.14
C TYR A 255 18.17 -4.40 -4.25
N PHE A 256 17.87 -4.94 -5.44
CA PHE A 256 18.90 -5.22 -6.45
C PHE A 256 18.85 -4.34 -7.70
N CYS A 257 17.72 -3.71 -8.01
CA CYS A 257 17.62 -2.83 -9.18
C CYS A 257 18.00 -1.39 -8.83
N LYS A 258 18.97 -0.83 -9.57
CA LYS A 258 19.33 0.60 -9.48
C LYS A 258 18.30 1.44 -10.24
N ASN A 259 17.92 2.59 -9.67
CA ASN A 259 17.14 3.63 -10.35
C ASN A 259 18.05 4.58 -11.12
#